data_AF-A0A0P9S027-F1
#
_entry.id   AF-A0A0P9S027-F1
#
_cell.length_a   1.000
_cell.length_b   1.000
_cell.length_c   1.000
_cell.angle_alpha   90.00
_cell.angle_beta   90.00
_cell.angle_gamma   90.00
#
_symmetry.space_group_name_H-M   'P 1'
#
loop_
_entity.id
_entity.type
_entity.pdbx_description
1 polymer ?
#
loop_
_entity_poly.entity_id
_entity_poly.type
_entity_poly.pdbx_seq_one_letter_code
_entity_poly.pdbx_strand_id
1 'polypeptide(L)'
;MALLNRDEQRQVAEAIDRVEQRTDAELVTVLAARADDYAYMPLIWAGLIGLLLPGTVNYCVQWLSADELMLAQMSTFIVVALVCRVSNVSALLVPLSVRRWRAGNLARRQFLEQNLHKTHDGTGILVFVSEAERYVEILVDHGIASRLHDDTWKAMVDVFTQQVRDGQTLQGFLGCIHACGELLADHVPVTHGRNELPNRLVVLG
;
A
#
# COMPACT_ATOMS: atom_id res chain seq x y z
N MET A 1 -6.31 6.76 12.65
CA MET A 1 -6.37 5.75 13.74
C MET A 1 -5.08 4.97 13.67
N ALA A 2 -4.41 4.74 14.80
CA ALA A 2 -3.22 3.90 14.81
C ALA A 2 -3.66 2.48 14.45
N LEU A 3 -3.07 1.96 13.38
CA LEU A 3 -3.54 0.81 12.60
C LEU A 3 -3.34 -0.54 13.32
N LEU A 4 -2.40 -0.58 14.27
CA LEU A 4 -2.20 -1.63 15.25
C LEU A 4 -1.84 -0.96 16.58
N ASN A 5 -2.40 -1.44 17.68
CA ASN A 5 -2.02 -1.01 19.02
C ASN A 5 -0.61 -1.52 19.38
N ARG A 6 0.02 -0.94 20.40
CA ARG A 6 1.40 -1.34 20.81
C ARG A 6 1.53 -2.83 21.13
N ASP A 7 0.50 -3.42 21.73
CA ASP A 7 0.50 -4.85 22.05
C ASP A 7 0.39 -5.72 20.79
N GLU A 8 -0.38 -5.27 19.80
CA GLU A 8 -0.51 -5.93 18.51
C GLU A 8 0.79 -5.85 17.71
N GLN A 9 1.46 -4.69 17.72
CA GLN A 9 2.78 -4.51 17.13
C GLN A 9 3.82 -5.44 17.76
N ARG A 10 3.77 -5.63 19.09
CA ARG A 10 4.64 -6.58 19.80
C ARG A 10 4.37 -8.02 19.38
N GLN A 11 3.10 -8.42 19.26
CA GLN A 11 2.75 -9.77 18.80
C GLN A 11 3.28 -10.05 17.39
N VAL A 12 3.17 -9.08 16.49
CA VAL A 12 3.74 -9.18 15.14
C VAL A 12 5.26 -9.30 15.22
N ALA A 13 5.95 -8.44 15.97
CA ALA A 13 7.40 -8.50 16.13
C ALA A 13 7.88 -9.84 16.72
N GLU A 14 7.20 -10.37 17.73
CA GLU A 14 7.50 -11.68 18.31
C GLU A 14 7.27 -12.84 17.32
N ALA A 15 6.25 -12.75 16.47
CA ALA A 15 6.02 -13.73 15.43
C ALA A 15 7.14 -13.75 14.40
N ILE A 16 7.64 -12.57 14.00
CA ILE A 16 8.79 -12.41 13.11
C ILE A 16 10.03 -13.02 13.73
N ASP A 17 10.32 -12.68 15.00
CA ASP A 17 11.46 -13.22 15.75
C ASP A 17 11.47 -14.76 15.79
N ARG A 18 10.31 -15.40 15.91
CA ARG A 18 10.20 -16.87 15.90
C ARG A 18 10.51 -17.49 14.54
N VAL A 19 10.20 -16.79 13.46
CA VAL A 19 10.48 -17.24 12.10
C VAL A 19 11.96 -17.08 11.78
N GLU A 20 12.54 -15.91 12.07
CA GLU A 20 13.97 -15.63 11.87
C GLU A 20 14.89 -16.58 12.66
N GLN A 21 14.44 -17.11 13.81
CA GLN A 21 15.19 -18.14 14.55
C GLN A 21 15.30 -19.49 13.82
N ARG A 22 14.44 -19.75 12.83
CA ARG A 22 14.35 -21.02 12.11
C ARG A 22 14.87 -20.94 10.68
N THR A 23 15.09 -19.74 10.16
CA THR A 23 15.40 -19.48 8.76
C THR A 23 16.44 -18.37 8.64
N ASP A 24 17.35 -18.43 7.67
CA ASP A 24 18.25 -17.30 7.37
C ASP A 24 17.54 -16.18 6.56
N ALA A 25 16.21 -16.24 6.46
CA ALA A 25 15.41 -15.20 5.81
C ALA A 25 15.16 -14.02 6.75
N GLU A 26 15.45 -12.83 6.27
CA GLU A 26 15.20 -11.57 6.97
C GLU A 26 13.82 -11.05 6.59
N LEU A 27 12.90 -11.03 7.55
CA LEU A 27 11.49 -10.73 7.28
C LEU A 27 11.11 -9.37 7.86
N VAL A 28 10.79 -8.43 6.99
CA VAL A 28 10.34 -7.10 7.37
C VAL A 28 8.88 -6.92 6.99
N THR A 29 8.09 -6.40 7.92
CA THR A 29 6.69 -6.06 7.69
C THR A 29 6.51 -4.55 7.65
N VAL A 30 5.81 -4.05 6.64
CA VAL A 30 5.46 -2.63 6.50
C VAL A 30 3.96 -2.48 6.48
N LEU A 31 3.44 -1.66 7.39
CA LEU A 31 2.04 -1.30 7.48
C LEU A 31 1.85 0.18 7.17
N ALA A 32 1.25 0.48 6.03
CA ALA A 32 0.93 1.84 5.61
C ALA A 32 -0.57 2.13 5.77
N ALA A 33 -0.91 3.24 6.42
CA ALA A 33 -2.29 3.73 6.48
C ALA A 33 -2.82 4.06 5.08
N ARG A 34 -1.99 4.73 4.27
CA ARG A 34 -2.28 5.14 2.90
C ARG A 34 -0.99 5.09 2.09
N ALA A 35 -1.09 4.70 0.82
CA ALA A 35 0.07 4.69 -0.07
C ALA A 35 0.51 6.09 -0.53
N ASP A 36 -0.42 7.05 -0.59
CA ASP A 36 -0.15 8.42 -1.06
C ASP A 36 -1.29 9.35 -0.60
N ASP A 37 -0.95 10.61 -0.31
CA ASP A 37 -1.94 11.66 -0.10
C ASP A 37 -2.33 12.21 -1.47
N TYR A 38 -3.40 11.64 -2.03
CA TYR A 38 -3.97 12.00 -3.34
C TYR A 38 -4.48 13.46 -3.43
N ALA A 39 -4.04 14.39 -2.59
CA ALA A 39 -4.54 15.76 -2.46
C ALA A 39 -4.48 16.58 -3.76
N TYR A 40 -3.55 16.28 -4.66
CA TYR A 40 -3.43 16.99 -5.94
C TYR A 40 -4.38 16.48 -7.04
N MET A 41 -4.85 15.23 -6.97
CA MET A 41 -5.73 14.65 -7.99
C MET A 41 -7.12 15.31 -8.05
N PRO A 42 -7.79 15.59 -6.91
CA PRO A 42 -8.97 16.44 -6.84
C PRO A 42 -8.85 17.77 -7.57
N LEU A 43 -7.70 18.44 -7.45
CA LEU A 43 -7.48 19.76 -8.04
C LEU A 43 -7.38 19.68 -9.56
N ILE A 44 -6.74 18.63 -10.09
CA ILE A 44 -6.67 18.40 -11.54
C ILE A 44 -8.08 18.17 -12.11
N TRP A 45 -8.87 17.32 -11.46
CA TRP A 45 -10.27 17.07 -11.88
C TRP A 45 -11.15 18.29 -11.70
N ALA A 46 -11.01 19.04 -10.61
CA ALA A 46 -11.72 20.30 -10.40
C ALA A 46 -11.38 21.32 -11.48
N GLY A 47 -10.11 21.40 -11.89
CA GLY A 47 -9.65 22.24 -13.00
C GLY A 47 -10.29 21.84 -14.32
N LEU A 48 -10.23 20.55 -14.68
CA LEU A 48 -10.82 20.03 -15.92
C LEU A 48 -12.34 20.24 -15.96
N ILE A 49 -13.04 19.88 -14.89
CA ILE A 49 -14.50 20.01 -14.80
C ILE A 49 -14.90 21.48 -14.75
N GLY A 50 -14.23 22.30 -13.93
CA GLY A 50 -14.50 23.72 -13.81
C GLY A 50 -14.29 24.48 -15.12
N LEU A 51 -13.32 24.06 -15.93
CA LEU A 51 -13.08 24.65 -17.25
C LEU A 51 -14.08 24.18 -18.30
N LEU A 52 -14.28 22.86 -18.43
CA LEU A 52 -15.02 22.26 -19.54
C LEU A 52 -16.53 22.28 -19.34
N LEU A 53 -17.03 22.03 -18.12
CA LEU A 53 -18.46 21.80 -17.88
C LEU A 53 -19.30 23.07 -18.11
N PRO A 54 -18.97 24.25 -17.53
CA PRO A 54 -19.75 25.46 -17.80
C PRO A 54 -19.62 25.93 -19.26
N GLY A 55 -18.44 25.77 -19.86
CA GLY A 55 -18.19 26.15 -21.25
C GLY A 55 -18.99 25.32 -22.25
N THR A 56 -19.01 23.99 -22.06
CA THR A 56 -19.79 23.07 -22.92
C THR A 56 -21.29 23.28 -22.76
N VAL A 57 -21.80 23.49 -21.55
CA VAL A 57 -23.21 23.81 -21.31
C VAL A 57 -23.59 25.14 -21.97
N ASN A 58 -22.77 26.19 -21.81
CA ASN A 58 -23.06 27.48 -22.43
C ASN A 58 -22.96 27.45 -23.95
N TYR A 59 -22.07 26.63 -24.52
CA TYR A 59 -21.99 26.46 -25.98
C TYR A 59 -23.34 25.98 -26.57
N CYS A 60 -24.05 25.10 -25.86
CA CYS A 60 -25.36 24.61 -26.29
C CYS A 60 -26.52 25.58 -25.98
N VAL A 61 -26.54 26.18 -24.79
CA VAL A 61 -27.70 26.95 -24.30
C VAL A 61 -27.59 28.44 -24.60
N GLN A 62 -26.36 28.98 -24.74
CA GLN A 62 -26.05 30.38 -25.00
C GLN A 62 -26.70 31.34 -23.99
N TRP A 63 -26.84 30.91 -22.73
CA TRP A 63 -27.56 31.66 -21.70
C TRP A 63 -26.68 32.66 -20.95
N LEU A 64 -25.38 32.38 -20.86
CA LEU A 64 -24.44 33.12 -20.03
C LEU A 64 -23.61 34.06 -20.89
N SER A 65 -23.50 35.30 -20.43
CA SER A 65 -22.54 36.29 -20.91
C SER A 65 -21.10 35.86 -20.57
N ALA A 66 -20.10 36.49 -21.19
CA ALA A 66 -18.70 36.07 -21.00
C ALA A 66 -18.21 36.23 -19.54
N ASP A 67 -18.66 37.27 -18.85
CA ASP A 67 -18.37 37.54 -17.44
C ASP A 67 -19.08 36.54 -16.51
N GLU A 68 -20.36 36.26 -16.76
CA GLU A 68 -21.13 35.26 -16.03
C GLU A 68 -20.56 33.85 -16.20
N LEU A 69 -20.09 33.52 -17.40
CA LEU A 69 -19.42 32.25 -17.69
C LEU A 69 -18.12 32.10 -16.89
N MET A 70 -17.33 33.16 -16.77
CA MET A 70 -16.07 33.11 -16.01
C MET A 70 -16.34 32.90 -14.51
N LEU A 71 -17.36 33.56 -13.95
CA LEU A 71 -17.81 33.33 -12.58
C LEU A 71 -18.36 31.91 -12.38
N ALA A 72 -19.08 31.37 -13.36
CA ALA A 72 -19.57 29.99 -13.34
C ALA A 72 -18.41 28.96 -13.36
N GLN A 73 -17.36 29.20 -14.15
CA GLN A 73 -16.16 28.36 -14.16
C GLN A 73 -15.41 28.39 -12.83
N MET A 74 -15.19 29.59 -12.27
CA MET A 74 -14.53 29.73 -10.96
C MET A 74 -15.33 29.09 -9.83
N SER A 75 -16.64 29.32 -9.79
CA SER A 75 -17.51 28.72 -8.77
C SER A 75 -17.58 27.19 -8.89
N THR A 76 -17.69 26.65 -10.11
CA THR A 76 -17.66 25.21 -10.36
C THR A 76 -16.34 24.61 -9.90
N PHE A 77 -15.21 25.24 -10.23
CA PHE A 77 -13.90 24.81 -9.76
C PHE A 77 -13.83 24.75 -8.23
N ILE A 78 -14.25 25.81 -7.53
CA ILE A 78 -14.22 25.89 -6.07
C ILE A 78 -15.11 24.82 -5.45
N VAL A 79 -16.35 24.66 -5.95
CA VAL A 79 -17.30 23.67 -5.45
C VAL A 79 -16.76 22.25 -5.65
N VAL A 80 -16.29 21.90 -6.84
CA VAL A 80 -15.73 20.57 -7.12
C VAL A 80 -14.47 20.32 -6.26
N ALA A 81 -13.59 21.31 -6.11
CA ALA A 81 -12.41 21.19 -5.25
C ALA A 81 -12.78 20.95 -3.78
N LEU A 82 -13.77 21.66 -3.24
CA LEU A 82 -14.25 21.49 -1.87
C LEU A 82 -14.96 20.15 -1.67
N VAL A 83 -15.79 19.73 -2.61
CA VAL A 83 -16.47 18.42 -2.57
C VAL A 83 -15.44 17.29 -2.60
N CYS A 84 -14.44 17.38 -3.47
CA CYS A 84 -13.39 16.37 -3.56
C CYS A 84 -12.40 16.39 -2.38
N ARG A 85 -12.35 17.46 -1.57
CA ARG A 85 -11.61 17.45 -0.28
C ARG A 85 -12.26 16.57 0.78
N VAL A 86 -13.56 16.30 0.67
CA VAL A 86 -14.22 15.35 1.57
C VAL A 86 -13.75 13.95 1.18
N SER A 87 -12.91 13.34 2.03
CA SER A 87 -12.11 12.12 1.78
C SER A 87 -12.84 10.91 1.18
N ASN A 88 -14.17 10.88 1.20
CA ASN A 88 -14.97 9.78 0.68
C ASN A 88 -15.26 9.91 -0.82
N VAL A 89 -15.24 11.12 -1.40
CA VAL A 89 -15.52 11.35 -2.82
C VAL A 89 -14.26 11.17 -3.67
N SER A 90 -13.10 11.57 -3.16
CA SER A 90 -11.82 11.40 -3.86
C SER A 90 -11.46 9.92 -4.10
N ALA A 91 -11.80 9.04 -3.16
CA ALA A 91 -11.62 7.59 -3.33
C ALA A 91 -12.45 6.98 -4.48
N LEU A 92 -13.57 7.64 -4.85
CA LEU A 92 -14.41 7.22 -5.98
C LEU A 92 -13.84 7.71 -7.33
N LEU A 93 -13.18 8.86 -7.33
CA LEU A 93 -12.59 9.47 -8.53
C LEU A 93 -11.26 8.83 -8.95
N VAL A 94 -10.52 8.24 -8.00
CA VAL A 94 -9.25 7.57 -8.32
C VAL A 94 -9.52 6.09 -8.64
N PRO A 95 -9.26 5.65 -9.89
CA PRO A 95 -9.46 4.25 -10.26
C PRO A 95 -8.57 3.32 -9.44
N LEU A 96 -9.11 2.15 -9.09
CA LEU A 96 -8.43 1.15 -8.25
C LEU A 96 -7.08 0.70 -8.84
N SER A 97 -6.94 0.67 -10.17
CA SER A 97 -5.68 0.32 -10.84
C SER A 97 -4.55 1.29 -10.51
N VAL A 98 -4.83 2.59 -10.51
CA VAL A 98 -3.84 3.63 -10.17
C VAL A 98 -3.46 3.54 -8.69
N ARG A 99 -4.44 3.28 -7.83
CA ARG A 99 -4.22 3.09 -6.39
C ARG A 99 -3.28 1.91 -6.10
N ARG A 100 -3.54 0.77 -6.73
CA ARG A 100 -2.69 -0.43 -6.62
C ARG A 100 -1.29 -0.20 -7.18
N TRP A 101 -1.18 0.47 -8.33
CA TRP A 101 0.12 0.79 -8.93
C TRP A 101 0.97 1.68 -8.01
N ARG A 102 0.35 2.67 -7.35
CA ARG A 102 1.05 3.51 -6.36
C ARG A 102 1.44 2.74 -5.10
N ALA A 103 0.53 1.91 -4.59
CA ALA A 103 0.83 1.06 -3.44
C ALA A 103 2.03 0.14 -3.72
N GLY A 104 2.09 -0.47 -4.91
CA GLY A 104 3.23 -1.30 -5.29
C GLY A 104 4.53 -0.50 -5.50
N ASN A 105 4.46 0.73 -5.98
CA ASN A 105 5.63 1.61 -6.02
C ASN A 105 6.14 1.97 -4.62
N LEU A 106 5.24 2.22 -3.66
CA LEU A 106 5.62 2.46 -2.27
C LEU A 106 6.25 1.21 -1.66
N ALA A 107 5.68 0.02 -1.90
CA ALA A 107 6.24 -1.24 -1.45
C ALA A 107 7.68 -1.44 -1.96
N ARG A 108 7.93 -1.19 -3.26
CA ARG A 108 9.29 -1.26 -3.84
C ARG A 108 10.25 -0.23 -3.25
N ARG A 109 9.79 0.99 -2.98
CA ARG A 109 10.61 2.00 -2.30
C ARG A 109 11.01 1.53 -0.91
N GLN A 110 10.06 0.98 -0.14
CA GLN A 110 10.34 0.43 1.18
C GLN A 110 11.30 -0.75 1.12
N PHE A 111 11.19 -1.62 0.11
CA PHE A 111 12.14 -2.72 -0.09
C PHE A 111 13.59 -2.23 -0.26
N LEU A 112 13.77 -1.12 -0.99
CA LEU A 112 15.07 -0.49 -1.18
C LEU A 112 15.53 0.27 0.08
N GLU A 113 14.65 1.03 0.72
CA GLU A 113 14.97 1.81 1.93
C GLU A 113 15.38 0.94 3.11
N GLN A 114 14.73 -0.22 3.27
CA GLN A 114 15.08 -1.21 4.31
C GLN A 114 16.30 -2.06 3.94
N ASN A 115 16.94 -1.82 2.79
CA ASN A 115 18.12 -2.55 2.31
C ASN A 115 17.92 -4.08 2.18
N LEU A 116 16.68 -4.54 1.96
CA LEU A 116 16.39 -5.98 1.84
C LEU A 116 17.06 -6.64 0.63
N HIS A 117 17.43 -5.83 -0.37
CA HIS A 117 18.19 -6.22 -1.56
C HIS A 117 19.71 -6.37 -1.34
N LYS A 118 20.22 -6.06 -0.14
CA LYS A 118 21.65 -6.12 0.21
C LYS A 118 21.98 -7.19 1.25
N THR A 119 21.03 -8.07 1.54
CA THR A 119 21.27 -9.21 2.43
C THR A 119 22.35 -10.11 1.82
N HIS A 120 23.18 -10.73 2.65
CA HIS A 120 24.37 -11.45 2.18
C HIS A 120 24.03 -12.56 1.17
N ASP A 121 22.94 -13.30 1.43
CA ASP A 121 22.50 -14.43 0.61
C ASP A 121 21.26 -14.10 -0.25
N GLY A 122 20.85 -12.83 -0.30
CA GLY A 122 19.65 -12.41 -1.03
C GLY A 122 18.37 -13.01 -0.45
N THR A 123 18.26 -13.04 0.87
CA THR A 123 17.18 -13.69 1.63
C THR A 123 16.21 -12.69 2.26
N GLY A 124 16.21 -11.44 1.78
CA GLY A 124 15.29 -10.41 2.25
C GLY A 124 13.86 -10.61 1.75
N ILE A 125 12.89 -10.48 2.66
CA ILE A 125 11.46 -10.50 2.37
C ILE A 125 10.78 -9.27 2.95
N LEU A 126 9.96 -8.62 2.15
CA LEU A 126 9.07 -7.55 2.58
C LEU A 126 7.61 -7.98 2.45
N VAL A 127 6.88 -7.95 3.55
CA VAL A 127 5.41 -8.04 3.55
C VAL A 127 4.85 -6.63 3.69
N PHE A 128 4.33 -6.10 2.59
CA PHE A 128 3.77 -4.76 2.54
C PHE A 128 2.24 -4.79 2.56
N VAL A 129 1.64 -3.97 3.42
CA VAL A 129 0.19 -3.79 3.52
C VAL A 129 -0.16 -2.32 3.48
N SER A 130 -1.15 -2.00 2.64
CA SER A 130 -1.78 -0.69 2.61
C SER A 130 -3.27 -0.82 2.89
N GLU A 131 -3.70 -0.29 4.03
CA GLU A 131 -5.06 -0.48 4.54
C GLU A 131 -6.11 0.26 3.70
N ALA A 132 -5.88 1.55 3.42
CA ALA A 132 -6.84 2.33 2.64
C ALA A 132 -7.03 1.76 1.22
N GLU A 133 -5.95 1.30 0.60
CA GLU A 133 -5.94 0.66 -0.72
C GLU A 133 -6.43 -0.80 -0.69
N ARG A 134 -6.53 -1.41 0.49
CA ARG A 134 -6.76 -2.86 0.70
C ARG A 134 -5.84 -3.69 -0.18
N TYR A 135 -4.57 -3.31 -0.17
CA TYR A 135 -3.53 -3.85 -1.02
C TYR A 135 -2.47 -4.53 -0.18
N VAL A 136 -2.12 -5.75 -0.57
CA VAL A 136 -1.04 -6.54 0.03
C VAL A 136 -0.10 -6.96 -1.09
N GLU A 137 1.19 -6.83 -0.86
CA GLU A 137 2.23 -7.31 -1.77
C GLU A 137 3.37 -7.91 -0.95
N ILE A 138 3.86 -9.08 -1.37
CA ILE A 138 5.05 -9.70 -0.81
C ILE A 138 6.16 -9.53 -1.86
N LEU A 139 7.25 -8.88 -1.47
CA LEU A 139 8.43 -8.69 -2.29
C LEU A 139 9.56 -9.53 -1.71
N VAL A 140 10.21 -10.31 -2.55
CA VAL A 140 11.32 -11.19 -2.17
C VAL A 140 12.56 -10.83 -2.97
N ASP A 141 13.72 -11.00 -2.36
CA ASP A 141 15.00 -10.82 -3.02
C ASP A 141 15.33 -12.04 -3.93
N HIS A 142 16.32 -11.87 -4.81
CA HIS A 142 16.73 -12.81 -5.84
C HIS A 142 17.08 -14.22 -5.32
N GLY A 143 17.67 -14.33 -4.12
CA GLY A 143 18.03 -15.61 -3.51
C GLY A 143 16.80 -16.47 -3.23
N ILE A 144 15.72 -15.85 -2.76
CA ILE A 144 14.43 -16.53 -2.50
C ILE A 144 13.64 -16.72 -3.79
N ALA A 145 13.59 -15.69 -4.65
CA ALA A 145 12.88 -15.76 -5.94
C ALA A 145 13.41 -16.89 -6.85
N SER A 146 14.69 -17.24 -6.72
CA SER A 146 15.28 -18.35 -7.47
C SER A 146 14.83 -19.75 -6.98
N ARG A 147 14.35 -19.86 -5.74
CA ARG A 147 13.98 -21.13 -5.09
C ARG A 147 12.47 -21.36 -5.04
N LEU A 148 11.68 -20.29 -5.02
CA LEU A 148 10.22 -20.34 -4.81
C LEU A 148 9.49 -19.62 -5.94
N HIS A 149 8.46 -20.28 -6.49
CA HIS A 149 7.66 -19.72 -7.58
C HIS A 149 6.60 -18.73 -7.08
N ASP A 150 6.29 -17.72 -7.88
CA ASP A 150 5.36 -16.62 -7.59
C ASP A 150 3.95 -17.10 -7.17
N ASP A 151 3.48 -18.23 -7.72
CA ASP A 151 2.17 -18.79 -7.40
C ASP A 151 2.00 -19.16 -5.92
N THR A 152 3.10 -19.50 -5.24
CA THR A 152 3.12 -19.85 -3.82
C THR A 152 2.77 -18.64 -2.95
N TRP A 153 3.32 -17.48 -3.31
CA TRP A 153 3.09 -16.23 -2.59
C TRP A 153 1.69 -15.69 -2.83
N LYS A 154 1.16 -15.89 -4.04
CA LYS A 154 -0.17 -15.41 -4.44
C LYS A 154 -1.27 -15.91 -3.51
N ALA A 155 -1.26 -17.19 -3.15
CA ALA A 155 -2.25 -17.75 -2.23
C ALA A 155 -2.23 -17.07 -0.85
N MET A 156 -1.03 -16.79 -0.31
CA MET A 156 -0.87 -16.08 0.95
C MET A 156 -1.35 -14.63 0.85
N VAL A 157 -1.00 -13.95 -0.25
CA VAL A 157 -1.46 -12.57 -0.54
C VAL A 157 -2.98 -12.51 -0.65
N ASP A 158 -3.63 -13.48 -1.30
CA ASP A 158 -5.08 -13.51 -1.47
C ASP A 158 -5.80 -13.68 -0.12
N VAL A 159 -5.33 -14.59 0.73
CA VAL A 159 -5.86 -14.79 2.10
C VAL A 159 -5.67 -13.54 2.93
N PHE A 160 -4.47 -12.95 2.92
CA PHE A 160 -4.18 -11.76 3.71
C PHE A 160 -4.99 -10.56 3.21
N THR A 161 -5.11 -10.38 1.89
CA THR A 161 -5.94 -9.33 1.30
C THR A 161 -7.39 -9.46 1.76
N GLN A 162 -7.93 -10.68 1.84
CA GLN A 162 -9.28 -10.90 2.35
C GLN A 162 -9.41 -10.53 3.84
N GLN A 163 -8.45 -10.92 4.68
CA GLN A 163 -8.45 -10.56 6.11
C GLN A 163 -8.34 -9.04 6.34
N VAL A 164 -7.56 -8.33 5.53
CA VAL A 164 -7.49 -6.86 5.56
C VAL A 164 -8.82 -6.24 5.15
N ARG A 165 -9.52 -6.82 4.15
CA ARG A 165 -10.87 -6.36 3.77
C ARG A 165 -11.90 -6.55 4.89
N ASP A 166 -11.72 -7.58 5.72
CA ASP A 166 -12.59 -7.91 6.84
C ASP A 166 -12.19 -7.17 8.14
N GLY A 167 -11.20 -6.28 8.08
CA GLY A 167 -10.71 -5.51 9.24
C GLY A 167 -9.86 -6.32 10.22
N GLN A 168 -9.40 -7.51 9.82
CA GLN A 168 -8.63 -8.45 10.63
C GLN A 168 -7.12 -8.35 10.33
N THR A 169 -6.59 -7.14 10.25
CA THR A 169 -5.21 -6.86 9.82
C THR A 169 -4.16 -7.60 10.67
N LEU A 170 -4.32 -7.63 12.00
CA LEU A 170 -3.41 -8.36 12.90
C LEU A 170 -3.37 -9.86 12.58
N GLN A 171 -4.54 -10.49 12.46
CA GLN A 171 -4.65 -11.92 12.16
C GLN A 171 -4.03 -12.24 10.80
N GLY A 172 -4.18 -11.33 9.84
CA GLY A 172 -3.55 -11.48 8.54
C GLY A 172 -2.03 -11.37 8.59
N PHE A 173 -1.46 -10.46 9.38
CA PHE A 173 -0.01 -10.43 9.59
C PHE A 173 0.48 -11.72 10.24
N LEU A 174 -0.13 -12.14 11.35
CA LEU A 174 0.30 -13.35 12.06
C LEU A 174 0.19 -14.60 11.18
N GLY A 175 -0.91 -14.75 10.44
CA GLY A 175 -1.11 -15.85 9.50
C GLY A 175 -0.10 -15.83 8.34
N CYS A 176 0.13 -14.66 7.75
CA CYS A 176 1.10 -14.50 6.66
C CYS A 176 2.53 -14.79 7.13
N ILE A 177 2.94 -14.27 8.29
CA ILE A 177 4.28 -14.50 8.85
C ILE A 177 4.48 -15.98 9.14
N HIS A 178 3.48 -16.64 9.72
CA HIS A 178 3.56 -18.07 10.02
C HIS A 178 3.71 -18.90 8.74
N ALA A 179 2.87 -18.63 7.72
CA ALA A 179 2.92 -19.32 6.44
C ALA A 179 4.24 -19.08 5.69
N CYS A 180 4.76 -17.85 5.71
CA CYS A 180 6.09 -17.55 5.20
C CYS A 180 7.16 -18.36 5.93
N GLY A 181 7.10 -18.41 7.27
CA GLY A 181 8.08 -19.13 8.07
C GLY A 181 8.08 -20.64 7.83
N GLU A 182 6.91 -21.27 7.68
CA GLU A 182 6.82 -22.69 7.30
C GLU A 182 7.43 -22.95 5.92
N LEU A 183 7.10 -22.11 4.94
CA LEU A 183 7.62 -22.22 3.58
C LEU A 183 9.15 -22.04 3.51
N LEU A 184 9.67 -21.08 4.26
CA LEU A 184 11.09 -20.70 4.26
C LEU A 184 11.93 -21.68 5.04
N ALA A 185 11.39 -22.32 6.08
CA ALA A 185 12.10 -23.36 6.84
C ALA A 185 12.58 -24.52 5.94
N ASP A 186 11.80 -24.85 4.90
CA ASP A 186 12.14 -25.91 3.96
C ASP A 186 13.18 -25.48 2.91
N HIS A 187 13.22 -24.20 2.53
CA HIS A 187 13.99 -23.70 1.37
C HIS A 187 15.22 -22.86 1.74
N VAL A 188 15.21 -22.24 2.92
CA VAL A 188 16.25 -21.35 3.44
C VAL A 188 16.48 -21.66 4.94
N PRO A 189 16.97 -22.87 5.27
CA PRO A 189 17.19 -23.28 6.65
C PRO A 189 18.29 -22.45 7.31
N VAL A 190 18.26 -22.37 8.64
CA VAL A 190 19.25 -21.60 9.42
C VAL A 190 20.67 -22.16 9.21
N THR A 191 21.57 -21.30 8.76
CA THR A 191 23.00 -21.56 8.53
C THR A 191 23.81 -20.56 9.33
N HIS A 192 23.38 -19.29 9.41
CA HIS A 192 24.06 -18.22 10.13
C HIS A 192 23.06 -17.47 11.01
N GLY A 193 23.08 -17.73 12.32
CA GLY A 193 22.21 -17.07 13.30
C GLY A 193 22.57 -15.61 13.59
N ARG A 194 22.65 -14.77 12.56
CA ARG A 194 22.85 -13.32 12.68
C ARG A 194 21.63 -12.61 12.12
N ASN A 195 21.06 -11.72 12.93
CA ASN A 195 20.06 -10.78 12.47
C ASN A 195 20.79 -9.61 11.75
N GLU A 196 20.57 -9.49 10.45
CA GLU A 196 21.15 -8.44 9.60
C GLU A 196 20.35 -7.14 9.65
N LEU A 197 19.04 -7.19 9.97
CA LEU A 197 18.14 -6.03 9.99
C LEU A 197 17.45 -5.79 11.36
N PRO A 198 17.65 -4.61 11.98
CA PRO A 198 17.13 -4.33 13.33
C PRO A 198 15.63 -4.01 13.39
N ASN A 199 14.99 -3.69 12.25
CA ASN A 199 13.61 -3.19 12.20
C ASN A 199 12.66 -4.22 11.59
N ARG A 200 11.84 -4.86 12.43
CA ARG A 200 10.92 -5.94 12.02
C ARG A 200 9.53 -5.47 11.59
N LEU A 201 9.04 -4.35 12.15
CA LEU A 201 7.75 -3.76 11.80
C LEU A 201 7.89 -2.24 11.63
N VAL A 202 7.56 -1.75 10.43
CA VAL A 202 7.58 -0.32 10.09
C VAL A 202 6.15 0.13 9.84
N VAL A 203 5.69 1.13 10.61
CA VAL A 203 4.36 1.71 10.44
C VAL A 203 4.48 3.08 9.78
N LEU A 204 3.85 3.24 8.62
CA LEU A 204 3.77 4.50 7.87
C LEU A 204 2.39 5.12 8.08
N GLY A 205 2.36 6.33 8.65
CA GLY A 205 1.14 7.06 9.03
C GLY A 205 0.70 8.09 8.00
#